data_AF-A0AAQ4CQW8-F1
#
_entry.id   AF-A0AAQ4CQW8-F1
#
_cell.length_a   1.000
_cell.length_b   1.000
_cell.length_c   1.000
_cell.angle_alpha   90.00
_cell.angle_beta   90.00
_cell.angle_gamma   90.00
#
_symmetry.space_group_name_H-M   'P 1'
#
loop_
_entity.id
_entity.type
_entity.pdbx_description
1 polymer ?
#
loop_
_entity_poly.entity_id
_entity_poly.type
_entity_poly.pdbx_seq_one_letter_code
_entity_poly.pdbx_strand_id
1 'polypeptide(L)'
;MNKRLIIIPLIVLFIVFLILPYIFYPFEVPLNTFFKVSDQDLAKAGYTCIIFITWYGCPYGAADSWVLYSFLSHYGKIIYNFSYSDPNDIYPNTPAIIFKSFTPNSTIIFKFVYLYNRYLNATASGEKVNNYVSYGLYKIESELPQYYSIIYKYVVKDWAQGGFFQSAAYLGNPHHIPTVIIISGGKGTYMLIGYIYNPSLIDGLSPQYIITHLNSSFIMKGVETIEGLT
;
A
#
# COMPACT_ATOMS: atom_id res chain seq x y z
N MET A 1 -15.15 42.15 32.28
CA MET A 1 -14.42 41.57 31.12
C MET A 1 -15.38 41.48 29.94
N ASN A 2 -15.10 42.16 28.83
CA ASN A 2 -16.07 42.35 27.74
C ASN A 2 -16.23 41.02 26.98
N LYS A 3 -17.42 40.40 27.00
CA LYS A 3 -17.66 39.06 26.40
C LYS A 3 -17.22 38.98 24.93
N ARG A 4 -17.32 40.10 24.19
CA ARG A 4 -16.87 40.23 22.80
C ARG A 4 -15.34 40.07 22.63
N LEU A 5 -14.54 40.49 23.61
CA LEU A 5 -13.07 40.35 23.58
C LEU A 5 -12.60 38.90 23.76
N ILE A 6 -13.46 37.99 24.24
CA ILE A 6 -13.16 36.56 24.41
C ILE A 6 -13.75 35.74 23.25
N ILE A 7 -14.94 36.11 22.79
CA ILE A 7 -15.65 35.39 21.72
C ILE A 7 -14.89 35.52 20.39
N ILE A 8 -14.35 36.70 20.06
CA ILE A 8 -13.61 36.91 18.81
C ILE A 8 -12.38 36.00 18.70
N PRO A 9 -11.46 35.93 19.68
CA PRO A 9 -10.32 35.02 19.61
C PRO A 9 -10.73 33.54 19.55
N LEU A 10 -11.81 33.14 20.23
CA LEU A 10 -12.33 31.76 20.15
C LEU A 10 -12.87 31.42 18.74
N ILE A 11 -13.60 32.34 18.11
CA ILE A 11 -14.09 32.16 16.74
C ILE A 11 -12.92 32.09 15.77
N VAL A 12 -11.91 32.96 15.91
CA VAL A 12 -10.71 32.94 15.07
C VAL A 12 -9.94 31.63 15.24
N LEU A 13 -9.75 31.15 16.47
CA LEU A 13 -9.10 29.86 16.75
C LEU A 13 -9.87 28.69 16.12
N PHE A 14 -11.21 28.69 16.24
CA PHE A 14 -12.07 27.67 15.66
C PHE A 14 -12.03 27.68 14.12
N ILE A 15 -12.06 28.86 13.50
CA ILE A 15 -11.92 29.01 12.05
C ILE A 15 -10.54 28.56 11.58
N VAL A 16 -9.46 28.96 12.26
CA VAL A 16 -8.09 28.50 11.94
C VAL A 16 -8.01 26.98 12.05
N PHE A 17 -8.60 26.38 13.08
CA PHE A 17 -8.65 24.93 13.26
C PHE A 17 -9.43 24.22 12.13
N LEU A 18 -10.51 24.83 11.62
CA LEU A 18 -11.28 24.29 10.50
C LEU A 18 -10.57 24.40 9.15
N ILE A 19 -9.79 25.48 8.93
CA ILE A 19 -9.10 25.72 7.66
C ILE A 19 -7.74 25.01 7.61
N LEU A 20 -7.12 24.75 8.77
CA LEU A 20 -5.79 24.13 8.88
C LEU A 20 -5.62 22.87 8.01
N PRO A 21 -6.56 21.89 8.02
CA PRO A 21 -6.43 20.67 7.22
C PRO A 21 -6.37 20.94 5.72
N TYR A 22 -7.11 21.95 5.24
CA TYR A 22 -7.16 22.31 3.82
C TYR A 22 -5.90 23.04 3.35
N ILE A 23 -5.22 23.75 4.25
CA ILE A 23 -3.92 24.37 3.97
C ILE A 23 -2.82 23.32 3.85
N PHE A 24 -2.92 22.23 4.64
CA PHE A 24 -1.93 21.15 4.63
C PHE A 24 -2.17 20.08 3.56
N TYR A 25 -3.38 19.97 3.01
CA TYR A 25 -3.73 19.02 1.94
C TYR A 25 -2.74 18.96 0.75
N PRO A 26 -2.24 20.06 0.17
CA PRO A 26 -1.26 19.98 -0.93
C PRO A 26 0.11 19.42 -0.52
N PHE A 27 0.36 19.22 0.77
CA PHE A 27 1.60 18.67 1.33
C PHE A 27 1.45 17.23 1.82
N GLU A 28 0.23 16.69 1.85
CA GLU A 28 -0.03 15.33 2.32
C GLU A 28 0.03 14.31 1.18
N VAL A 29 0.61 13.15 1.46
CA VAL A 29 0.66 12.01 0.55
C VAL A 29 -0.70 11.31 0.52
N PRO A 30 -1.34 11.17 -0.65
CA PRO A 30 -2.63 10.48 -0.76
C PRO A 30 -2.53 9.02 -0.30
N LEU A 31 -3.57 8.55 0.39
CA LEU A 31 -3.74 7.14 0.76
C LEU A 31 -4.85 6.50 -0.06
N ASN A 32 -4.75 5.19 -0.30
CA ASN A 32 -5.74 4.36 -1.01
C ASN A 32 -6.05 4.84 -2.44
N THR A 33 -5.12 5.56 -3.06
CA THR A 33 -5.16 5.93 -4.47
C THR A 33 -3.74 5.95 -5.03
N PHE A 34 -3.60 5.62 -6.31
CA PHE A 34 -2.33 5.81 -7.01
C PHE A 34 -2.06 7.30 -7.20
N PHE A 35 -0.81 7.70 -6.99
CA PHE A 35 -0.31 9.03 -7.29
C PHE A 35 1.06 8.94 -7.94
N LYS A 36 1.38 9.94 -8.78
CA LYS A 36 2.66 9.99 -9.48
C LYS A 36 3.75 10.46 -8.52
N VAL A 37 4.84 9.70 -8.42
CA VAL A 37 6.00 10.03 -7.56
C VAL A 37 7.20 10.49 -8.36
N SER A 38 7.28 10.15 -9.65
CA SER A 38 8.34 10.58 -10.55
C SER A 38 7.90 10.47 -12.01
N ASP A 39 8.41 11.35 -12.87
CA ASP A 39 8.32 11.21 -14.33
C ASP A 39 9.32 10.19 -14.88
N GLN A 40 10.29 9.76 -14.07
CA GLN A 40 11.29 8.78 -14.47
C GLN A 40 10.71 7.36 -14.44
N ASP A 41 11.05 6.59 -15.47
CA ASP A 41 10.95 5.14 -15.47
C ASP A 41 12.11 4.57 -14.64
N LEU A 42 11.80 4.00 -13.48
CA LEU A 42 12.73 3.30 -12.60
C LEU A 42 12.78 1.79 -12.90
N ALA A 43 12.00 1.30 -13.86
CA ALA A 43 12.09 -0.04 -14.38
C ALA A 43 13.21 -0.14 -15.43
N LYS A 44 13.36 -1.35 -15.99
CA LYS A 44 14.24 -1.56 -17.15
C LYS A 44 13.56 -0.96 -18.38
N ALA A 45 14.31 -0.21 -19.19
CA ALA A 45 13.78 0.39 -20.41
C ALA A 45 13.00 -0.63 -21.28
N GLY A 46 11.76 -0.25 -21.65
CA GLY A 46 10.84 -1.08 -22.42
C GLY A 46 10.05 -2.11 -21.60
N TYR A 47 10.20 -2.11 -20.27
CA TYR A 47 9.45 -2.96 -19.35
C TYR A 47 8.65 -2.09 -18.38
N THR A 48 7.53 -2.62 -17.91
CA THR A 48 6.81 -2.05 -16.77
C THR A 48 7.03 -2.97 -15.57
N CYS A 49 7.57 -2.41 -14.49
CA CYS A 49 7.81 -3.14 -13.24
C CYS A 49 6.75 -2.78 -12.20
N ILE A 50 6.00 -3.80 -11.76
CA ILE A 50 5.05 -3.73 -10.66
C ILE A 50 5.71 -4.33 -9.42
N ILE A 51 5.63 -3.60 -8.31
CA ILE A 51 6.25 -3.98 -7.05
C ILE A 51 5.19 -3.99 -5.98
N PHE A 52 5.11 -5.09 -5.26
CA PHE A 52 4.18 -5.26 -4.16
C PHE A 52 4.93 -5.48 -2.85
N ILE A 53 4.94 -4.46 -2.00
CA ILE A 53 5.57 -4.52 -0.68
C ILE A 53 4.45 -4.63 0.34
N THR A 54 4.47 -5.68 1.16
CA THR A 54 3.45 -5.91 2.18
C THR A 54 4.00 -6.83 3.27
N TRP A 55 3.13 -7.40 4.09
CA TRP A 55 3.47 -8.43 5.05
C TRP A 55 2.41 -9.53 5.06
N TYR A 56 2.74 -10.72 5.57
CA TYR A 56 1.92 -11.92 5.39
C TYR A 56 0.51 -11.83 5.97
N GLY A 57 0.30 -10.95 6.95
CA GLY A 57 -0.98 -10.75 7.62
C GLY A 57 -1.64 -9.42 7.29
N CYS A 58 -1.13 -8.63 6.34
CA CYS A 58 -1.72 -7.33 6.04
C CYS A 58 -3.09 -7.49 5.36
N PRO A 59 -4.18 -6.92 5.90
CA PRO A 59 -5.46 -6.97 5.21
C PRO A 59 -5.47 -6.19 3.89
N TYR A 60 -4.72 -5.10 3.79
CA TYR A 60 -4.63 -4.30 2.56
C TYR A 60 -3.92 -5.08 1.46
N GLY A 61 -2.78 -5.68 1.80
CA GLY A 61 -2.07 -6.58 0.89
C GLY A 61 -2.87 -7.82 0.53
N ALA A 62 -3.63 -8.39 1.48
CA ALA A 62 -4.52 -9.51 1.22
C ALA A 62 -5.56 -9.17 0.15
N ALA A 63 -6.25 -8.03 0.28
CA ALA A 63 -7.22 -7.58 -0.72
C ALA A 63 -6.58 -7.31 -2.09
N ASP A 64 -5.48 -6.54 -2.12
CA ASP A 64 -4.81 -6.15 -3.35
C ASP A 64 -4.17 -7.33 -4.10
N SER A 65 -3.81 -8.40 -3.39
CA SER A 65 -3.26 -9.61 -4.00
C SER A 65 -4.19 -10.24 -5.05
N TRP A 66 -5.52 -10.07 -4.91
CA TRP A 66 -6.50 -10.56 -5.88
C TRP A 66 -6.51 -9.75 -7.17
N VAL A 67 -6.39 -8.43 -7.06
CA VAL A 67 -6.27 -7.52 -8.22
C VAL A 67 -4.98 -7.80 -8.95
N LEU A 68 -3.86 -7.89 -8.22
CA LEU A 68 -2.56 -8.22 -8.78
C LEU A 68 -2.58 -9.61 -9.44
N TYR A 69 -3.17 -10.62 -8.80
CA TYR A 69 -3.28 -11.95 -9.40
C TYR A 69 -4.08 -11.92 -10.69
N SER A 70 -5.24 -11.27 -10.68
CA SER A 70 -6.11 -11.14 -11.86
C SER A 70 -5.35 -10.50 -13.02
N PHE A 71 -4.76 -9.32 -12.80
CA PHE A 71 -3.95 -8.61 -13.80
C PHE A 71 -2.77 -9.45 -14.29
N LEU A 72 -1.92 -9.94 -13.38
CA LEU A 72 -0.67 -10.63 -13.73
C LEU A 72 -0.89 -11.97 -14.43
N SER A 73 -2.06 -12.60 -14.25
CA SER A 73 -2.38 -13.88 -14.90
C SER A 73 -2.41 -13.79 -16.43
N HIS A 74 -2.58 -12.59 -16.98
CA HIS A 74 -2.52 -12.31 -18.42
C HIS A 74 -1.08 -12.16 -18.95
N TYR A 75 -0.08 -11.98 -18.06
CA TYR A 75 1.28 -11.54 -18.39
C TYR A 75 2.38 -12.50 -17.97
N GLY A 76 2.01 -13.65 -17.39
CA GLY A 76 2.97 -14.67 -17.00
C GLY A 76 2.35 -15.77 -16.15
N LYS A 77 3.21 -16.67 -15.68
CA LYS A 77 2.83 -17.75 -14.77
C LYS A 77 3.08 -17.32 -13.33
N ILE A 78 2.07 -17.45 -12.48
CA ILE A 78 2.13 -17.12 -11.05
C ILE A 78 2.18 -18.43 -10.25
N ILE A 79 3.12 -18.55 -9.32
CA ILE A 79 3.10 -19.57 -8.26
C ILE A 79 2.67 -18.87 -6.97
N TYR A 80 1.69 -19.43 -6.28
CA TYR A 80 1.10 -18.83 -5.08
C TYR A 80 0.57 -19.87 -4.10
N ASN A 81 0.31 -19.42 -2.87
CA ASN A 81 -0.47 -20.13 -1.86
C ASN A 81 -1.65 -19.28 -1.40
N PHE A 82 -2.76 -19.90 -1.05
CA PHE A 82 -3.82 -19.21 -0.32
C PHE A 82 -3.41 -18.94 1.13
N SER A 83 -3.91 -17.83 1.67
CA SER A 83 -3.71 -17.43 3.06
C SER A 83 -4.84 -16.49 3.48
N TYR A 84 -4.70 -15.93 4.69
CA TYR A 84 -5.57 -14.91 5.25
C TYR A 84 -4.73 -13.86 6.00
N SER A 85 -5.25 -12.65 6.14
CA SER A 85 -4.67 -11.60 6.99
C SER A 85 -4.63 -12.01 8.48
N ASP A 86 -4.00 -11.20 9.32
CA ASP A 86 -4.01 -11.38 10.77
C ASP A 86 -5.48 -11.43 11.28
N PRO A 87 -5.87 -12.46 12.05
CA PRO A 87 -7.21 -12.54 12.62
C PRO A 87 -7.53 -11.44 13.65
N ASN A 88 -6.55 -10.67 14.12
CA ASN A 88 -6.72 -9.62 15.13
C ASN A 88 -6.61 -8.19 14.58
N ASP A 89 -6.47 -8.03 13.25
CA ASP A 89 -6.41 -6.72 12.60
C ASP A 89 -7.81 -6.13 12.35
N ILE A 90 -7.90 -4.88 11.91
CA ILE A 90 -9.16 -4.15 11.66
C ILE A 90 -10.04 -4.78 10.56
N TYR A 91 -9.43 -5.56 9.66
CA TYR A 91 -10.12 -6.40 8.67
C TYR A 91 -9.65 -7.85 8.86
N PRO A 92 -10.20 -8.55 9.87
CA PRO A 92 -9.68 -9.84 10.30
C PRO A 92 -9.93 -10.91 9.24
N ASN A 93 -8.98 -11.81 9.06
CA ASN A 93 -9.09 -12.94 8.12
C ASN A 93 -9.53 -12.55 6.69
N THR A 94 -9.06 -11.39 6.20
CA THR A 94 -9.20 -11.01 4.80
C THR A 94 -8.52 -12.10 3.94
N PRO A 95 -9.22 -12.74 3.00
CA PRO A 95 -8.65 -13.80 2.18
C PRO A 95 -7.54 -13.24 1.28
N ALA A 96 -6.48 -14.03 1.06
CA ALA A 96 -5.26 -13.56 0.40
C ALA A 96 -4.65 -14.59 -0.55
N ILE A 97 -3.91 -14.08 -1.54
CA ILE A 97 -2.90 -14.80 -2.30
C ILE A 97 -1.52 -14.37 -1.80
N ILE A 98 -0.70 -15.35 -1.46
CA ILE A 98 0.72 -15.17 -1.17
C ILE A 98 1.52 -15.58 -2.39
N PHE A 99 2.14 -14.59 -3.05
CA PHE A 99 2.99 -14.83 -4.20
C PHE A 99 4.28 -15.56 -3.78
N LYS A 100 4.67 -16.56 -4.57
CA LYS A 100 5.90 -17.36 -4.38
C LYS A 100 6.87 -17.17 -5.53
N SER A 101 6.36 -17.02 -6.74
CA SER A 101 7.15 -16.56 -7.89
C SER A 101 6.25 -16.06 -9.01
N PHE A 102 6.83 -15.27 -9.90
CA PHE A 102 6.23 -14.87 -11.16
C PHE A 102 7.25 -15.08 -12.29
N THR A 103 6.84 -15.79 -13.34
CA THR A 103 7.63 -15.97 -14.54
C THR A 103 6.96 -15.20 -15.68
N PRO A 104 7.52 -14.06 -16.11
CA PRO A 104 6.91 -13.24 -17.15
C PRO A 104 6.97 -13.94 -18.51
N ASN A 105 5.94 -13.74 -19.32
CA ASN A 105 5.93 -14.07 -20.76
C ASN A 105 5.73 -12.80 -21.63
N SER A 106 5.87 -11.62 -21.02
CA SER A 106 5.61 -10.31 -21.58
C SER A 106 6.64 -9.28 -21.09
N THR A 107 6.41 -7.99 -21.35
CA THR A 107 7.22 -6.87 -20.84
C THR A 107 6.85 -6.45 -19.40
N ILE A 108 5.88 -7.11 -18.77
CA ILE A 108 5.54 -6.88 -17.36
C ILE A 108 6.49 -7.66 -16.46
N ILE A 109 7.13 -6.96 -15.53
CA ILE A 109 7.93 -7.55 -14.45
C ILE A 109 7.14 -7.39 -13.15
N PHE A 110 7.07 -8.44 -12.35
CA PHE A 110 6.49 -8.38 -11.02
C PHE A 110 7.51 -8.79 -9.96
N LYS A 111 7.66 -7.94 -8.94
CA LYS A 111 8.45 -8.22 -7.75
C LYS A 111 7.57 -8.04 -6.52
N PHE A 112 7.82 -8.81 -5.47
CA PHE A 112 7.10 -8.68 -4.22
C PHE A 112 8.04 -8.89 -3.05
N VAL A 113 7.76 -8.21 -1.94
CA VAL A 113 8.53 -8.30 -0.70
C VAL A 113 7.54 -8.43 0.46
N TYR A 114 7.58 -9.57 1.15
CA TYR A 114 6.86 -9.77 2.41
C TYR A 114 7.81 -9.46 3.56
N LEU A 115 7.54 -8.38 4.29
CA LEU A 115 8.45 -7.86 5.32
C LEU A 115 8.30 -8.61 6.66
N TYR A 116 7.06 -8.87 7.08
CA TYR A 116 6.75 -9.36 8.42
C TYR A 116 5.89 -10.63 8.39
N ASN A 117 5.89 -11.39 9.48
CA ASN A 117 5.04 -12.58 9.63
C ASN A 117 3.55 -12.23 9.76
N ARG A 118 2.67 -13.22 9.74
CA ARG A 118 1.20 -13.03 9.78
C ARG A 118 0.66 -12.25 10.98
N TYR A 119 1.42 -12.08 12.07
CA TYR A 119 0.94 -11.39 13.28
C TYR A 119 1.67 -10.08 13.57
N LEU A 120 2.47 -9.59 12.61
CA LEU A 120 3.28 -8.37 12.74
C LEU A 120 4.10 -8.33 14.05
N ASN A 121 4.59 -9.48 14.49
CA ASN A 121 5.35 -9.61 15.74
C ASN A 121 6.79 -10.12 15.52
N ALA A 122 7.13 -10.41 14.26
CA ALA A 122 8.43 -10.89 13.82
C ALA A 122 8.64 -10.58 12.32
N THR A 123 9.87 -10.78 11.83
CA THR A 123 10.18 -10.78 10.39
C THR A 123 9.36 -11.85 9.65
N ALA A 124 9.34 -11.78 8.33
CA ALA A 124 8.79 -12.84 7.48
C ALA A 124 9.37 -14.25 7.75
N SER A 125 10.60 -14.36 8.26
CA SER A 125 11.24 -15.62 8.66
C SER A 125 10.99 -16.02 10.12
N GLY A 126 10.32 -15.19 10.91
CA GLY A 126 10.01 -15.46 12.33
C GLY A 126 11.03 -14.94 13.33
N GLU A 127 11.96 -14.08 12.92
CA GLU A 127 12.94 -13.45 13.81
C GLU A 127 12.34 -12.23 14.51
N LYS A 128 12.68 -12.02 15.79
CA LYS A 128 12.14 -10.89 16.55
C LYS A 128 12.65 -9.55 15.97
N VAL A 129 11.74 -8.58 15.84
CA VAL A 129 12.05 -7.22 15.37
C VAL A 129 11.74 -6.20 16.46
N ASN A 130 12.67 -5.28 16.69
CA ASN A 130 12.49 -4.21 17.68
C ASN A 130 11.87 -2.94 17.07
N ASN A 131 12.18 -2.64 15.80
CA ASN A 131 11.62 -1.51 15.06
C ASN A 131 11.26 -1.94 13.64
N TYR A 132 9.97 -2.11 13.37
CA TYR A 132 9.48 -2.63 12.09
C TYR A 132 9.72 -1.65 10.95
N VAL A 133 9.64 -0.34 11.17
CA VAL A 133 9.93 0.68 10.15
C VAL A 133 11.39 0.58 9.70
N SER A 134 12.34 0.57 10.64
CA SER A 134 13.77 0.46 10.33
C SER A 134 14.12 -0.86 9.66
N TYR A 135 13.57 -1.99 10.16
CA TYR A 135 13.77 -3.29 9.53
C TYR A 135 13.19 -3.34 8.11
N GLY A 136 11.97 -2.80 7.93
CA GLY A 136 11.30 -2.75 6.64
C GLY A 136 12.10 -1.97 5.60
N LEU A 137 12.59 -0.79 5.98
CA LEU A 137 13.49 0.02 5.15
C LEU A 137 14.78 -0.70 4.78
N TYR A 138 15.45 -1.34 5.75
CA TYR A 138 16.66 -2.13 5.50
C TYR A 138 16.41 -3.25 4.48
N LYS A 139 15.30 -3.99 4.63
CA LYS A 139 14.94 -5.08 3.73
C LYS A 139 14.64 -4.57 2.32
N ILE A 140 13.92 -3.46 2.22
CA ILE A 140 13.59 -2.80 0.95
C ILE A 140 14.85 -2.27 0.27
N GLU A 141 15.77 -1.65 1.00
CA GLU A 141 17.05 -1.18 0.46
C GLU A 141 17.87 -2.35 -0.12
N SER A 142 17.89 -3.49 0.58
CA SER A 142 18.61 -4.69 0.13
C SER A 142 17.99 -5.36 -1.11
N GLU A 143 16.66 -5.42 -1.22
CA GLU A 143 15.98 -6.16 -2.30
C GLU A 143 15.59 -5.28 -3.48
N LEU A 144 15.33 -3.99 -3.23
CA LEU A 144 14.76 -3.03 -4.16
C LEU A 144 15.46 -1.65 -4.05
N PRO A 145 16.81 -1.59 -4.13
CA PRO A 145 17.56 -0.36 -3.86
C PRO A 145 17.10 0.84 -4.72
N GLN A 146 16.69 0.58 -5.96
CA GLN A 146 16.22 1.62 -6.89
C GLN A 146 14.91 2.32 -6.46
N TYR A 147 14.11 1.70 -5.58
CA TYR A 147 12.85 2.27 -5.08
C TYR A 147 12.95 2.74 -3.63
N TYR A 148 14.09 2.53 -2.97
CA TYR A 148 14.27 2.87 -1.56
C TYR A 148 14.01 4.36 -1.29
N SER A 149 14.55 5.26 -2.12
CA SER A 149 14.46 6.71 -1.90
C SER A 149 13.02 7.22 -1.94
N ILE A 150 12.21 6.74 -2.90
CA ILE A 150 10.80 7.12 -2.99
C ILE A 150 9.98 6.53 -1.84
N ILE A 151 10.27 5.30 -1.41
CA ILE A 151 9.60 4.69 -0.25
C ILE A 151 9.94 5.47 1.02
N TYR A 152 11.22 5.74 1.26
CA TYR A 152 11.66 6.51 2.42
C TYR A 152 11.00 7.88 2.48
N LYS A 153 10.92 8.58 1.33
CA LYS A 153 10.24 9.87 1.23
C LYS A 153 8.74 9.75 1.51
N TYR A 154 8.00 9.03 0.68
CA TYR A 154 6.54 9.09 0.69
C TYR A 154 5.87 8.25 1.79
N VAL A 155 6.55 7.23 2.31
CA VAL A 155 6.00 6.32 3.32
C VAL A 155 6.44 6.70 4.73
N VAL A 156 7.67 7.23 4.89
CA VAL A 156 8.29 7.44 6.21
C VAL A 156 8.50 8.92 6.55
N LYS A 157 8.84 9.78 5.58
CA LYS A 157 9.11 11.21 5.83
C LYS A 157 7.88 12.08 5.69
N ASP A 158 7.20 11.99 4.56
CA ASP A 158 6.11 12.90 4.20
C ASP A 158 4.85 12.55 4.98
N TRP A 159 4.05 13.56 5.33
CA TRP A 159 2.81 13.35 6.08
C TRP A 159 1.77 12.66 5.20
N ALA A 160 1.08 11.68 5.76
CA ALA A 160 0.03 10.96 5.07
C ALA A 160 -1.31 11.70 5.19
N GLN A 161 -2.14 11.57 4.16
CA GLN A 161 -3.47 12.16 4.14
C GLN A 161 -4.31 11.71 5.34
N GLY A 162 -4.80 12.66 6.13
CA GLY A 162 -5.56 12.36 7.35
C GLY A 162 -4.73 11.78 8.50
N GLY A 163 -3.40 11.82 8.39
CA GLY A 163 -2.46 11.33 9.39
C GLY A 163 -2.12 12.32 10.50
N PHE A 164 -2.65 13.56 10.45
CA PHE A 164 -2.40 14.61 11.44
C PHE A 164 -0.92 14.75 11.80
N PHE A 165 -0.09 15.11 10.81
CA PHE A 165 1.37 15.28 10.94
C PHE A 165 2.19 13.98 11.12
N GLN A 166 1.59 12.82 10.84
CA GLN A 166 2.28 11.53 10.81
C GLN A 166 2.39 11.00 9.39
N SER A 167 3.49 10.32 9.09
CA SER A 167 3.64 9.59 7.83
C SER A 167 2.96 8.23 7.90
N ALA A 168 2.74 7.62 6.74
CA ALA A 168 1.98 6.37 6.64
C ALA A 168 2.58 5.24 7.48
N ALA A 169 3.91 5.19 7.64
CA ALA A 169 4.60 4.20 8.47
C ALA A 169 4.26 4.26 9.96
N TYR A 170 3.75 5.40 10.45
CA TYR A 170 3.44 5.61 11.86
C TYR A 170 1.94 5.60 12.16
N LEU A 171 1.07 5.43 11.15
CA LEU A 171 -0.38 5.34 11.36
C LEU A 171 -0.84 3.99 11.93
N GLY A 172 -0.09 2.92 11.65
CA GLY A 172 -0.35 1.59 12.19
C GLY A 172 0.19 1.38 13.60
N ASN A 173 -0.39 0.42 14.32
CA ASN A 173 0.09 -0.03 15.62
C ASN A 173 0.35 -1.56 15.61
N PRO A 174 1.61 -2.03 15.70
CA PRO A 174 2.84 -1.24 15.85
C PRO A 174 3.16 -0.43 14.57
N HIS A 175 4.02 0.59 14.69
CA HIS A 175 4.52 1.33 13.53
C HIS A 175 5.33 0.42 12.61
N HIS A 176 5.01 0.40 11.32
CA HIS A 176 5.59 -0.51 10.33
C HIS A 176 5.42 0.05 8.92
N ILE A 177 6.13 -0.51 7.92
CA ILE A 177 5.90 -0.15 6.52
C ILE A 177 4.54 -0.73 6.07
N PRO A 178 3.55 0.09 5.68
CA PRO A 178 2.24 -0.39 5.23
C PRO A 178 2.35 -1.10 3.87
N THR A 179 1.22 -1.62 3.38
CA THR A 179 1.17 -2.10 1.99
C THR A 179 1.44 -0.96 1.01
N VAL A 180 2.34 -1.20 0.08
CA VAL A 180 2.73 -0.27 -0.97
C VAL A 180 2.76 -1.02 -2.31
N ILE A 181 2.13 -0.43 -3.33
CA ILE A 181 2.28 -0.87 -4.72
C ILE A 181 3.01 0.22 -5.49
N ILE A 182 4.06 -0.14 -6.21
CA ILE A 182 4.77 0.78 -7.11
C ILE A 182 4.64 0.24 -8.54
N ILE A 183 4.24 1.09 -9.46
CA ILE A 183 4.20 0.78 -10.90
C ILE A 183 5.13 1.76 -11.58
N SER A 184 6.15 1.24 -12.27
CA SER A 184 7.17 2.04 -12.93
C SER A 184 7.36 1.56 -14.36
N GLY A 185 7.29 2.46 -15.34
CA GLY A 185 7.41 2.16 -16.76
C GLY A 185 7.37 3.42 -17.61
N GLY A 186 6.98 3.30 -18.88
CA GLY A 186 6.99 4.41 -19.84
C GLY A 186 6.12 5.62 -19.48
N LYS A 187 5.16 5.47 -18.55
CA LYS A 187 4.30 6.56 -18.05
C LYS A 187 4.90 7.30 -16.82
N GLY A 188 6.06 6.87 -16.35
CA GLY A 188 6.71 7.32 -15.12
C GLY A 188 6.53 6.31 -13.98
N THR A 189 6.70 6.78 -12.75
CA THR A 189 6.57 5.97 -11.54
C THR A 189 5.40 6.45 -10.71
N TYR A 190 4.53 5.50 -10.35
CA TYR A 190 3.34 5.69 -9.53
C TYR A 190 3.45 4.85 -8.26
N MET A 191 2.90 5.35 -7.17
CA MET A 191 2.83 4.67 -5.90
C MET A 191 1.39 4.66 -5.38
N LEU A 192 1.01 3.57 -4.76
CA LEU A 192 -0.16 3.43 -3.90
C LEU A 192 0.35 3.10 -2.49
N ILE A 193 -0.19 3.78 -1.48
CA ILE A 193 -0.01 3.43 -0.08
C ILE A 193 -1.39 3.12 0.50
N GLY A 194 -1.57 1.90 1.03
CA GLY A 194 -2.88 1.42 1.48
C GLY A 194 -3.41 0.30 0.58
N TYR A 195 -4.65 0.45 0.11
CA TYR A 195 -5.34 -0.56 -0.71
C TYR A 195 -5.92 0.02 -2.01
N ILE A 196 -6.08 -0.82 -3.05
CA ILE A 196 -6.78 -0.50 -4.31
C ILE A 196 -8.29 -0.47 -4.08
N TYR A 197 -8.82 -1.40 -3.29
CA TYR A 197 -10.22 -1.44 -2.88
C TYR A 197 -10.33 -1.84 -1.41
N ASN A 198 -11.42 -1.45 -0.76
CA ASN A 198 -11.60 -1.67 0.67
C ASN A 198 -11.72 -3.19 0.98
N PRO A 199 -10.90 -3.76 1.89
CA PRO A 199 -10.95 -5.18 2.25
C PRO A 199 -12.32 -5.68 2.71
N SER A 200 -13.18 -4.81 3.26
CA SER A 200 -14.54 -5.20 3.67
C SER A 200 -15.41 -5.72 2.52
N LEU A 201 -15.07 -5.41 1.26
CA LEU A 201 -15.80 -5.92 0.09
C LEU A 201 -15.63 -7.43 -0.13
N ILE A 202 -14.64 -8.05 0.50
CA ILE A 202 -14.37 -9.50 0.42
C ILE A 202 -14.45 -10.17 1.80
N ASP A 203 -15.05 -9.50 2.79
CA ASP A 203 -15.24 -10.04 4.13
C ASP A 203 -16.12 -11.32 4.08
N GLY A 204 -15.73 -12.32 4.87
CA GLY A 204 -16.38 -13.63 4.92
C GLY A 204 -16.19 -14.52 3.68
N LEU A 205 -15.56 -14.04 2.60
CA LEU A 205 -15.29 -14.86 1.42
C LEU A 205 -14.08 -15.78 1.64
N SER A 206 -14.08 -16.93 0.97
CA SER A 206 -12.92 -17.82 0.95
C SER A 206 -11.99 -17.51 -0.23
N PRO A 207 -10.67 -17.78 -0.13
CA PRO A 207 -9.75 -17.67 -1.26
C PRO A 207 -10.20 -18.49 -2.48
N GLN A 208 -10.77 -19.68 -2.24
CA GLN A 208 -11.27 -20.56 -3.30
C GLN A 208 -12.49 -19.96 -4.04
N TYR A 209 -13.34 -19.22 -3.32
CA TYR A 209 -14.45 -18.51 -3.93
C TYR A 209 -13.94 -17.35 -4.80
N ILE A 210 -13.05 -16.52 -4.27
CA ILE A 210 -12.58 -15.33 -5.00
C ILE A 210 -11.83 -15.72 -6.28
N ILE A 211 -10.96 -16.73 -6.23
CA ILE A 211 -10.21 -17.13 -7.42
C ILE A 211 -11.08 -17.62 -8.57
N THR A 212 -12.29 -18.13 -8.26
CA THR A 212 -13.27 -18.56 -9.27
C THR A 212 -14.22 -17.43 -9.69
N HIS A 213 -14.13 -16.25 -9.04
CA HIS A 213 -14.99 -15.08 -9.25
C HIS A 213 -14.16 -13.78 -9.40
N LEU A 214 -13.00 -13.86 -10.07
CA LEU A 214 -12.12 -12.71 -10.30
C LEU A 214 -12.75 -11.61 -11.16
N ASN A 215 -13.86 -11.90 -11.83
CA ASN A 215 -14.64 -10.95 -12.62
C ASN A 215 -15.55 -10.05 -11.78
N SER A 216 -15.43 -10.05 -10.45
CA SER A 216 -16.15 -9.12 -9.59
C SER A 216 -15.80 -7.66 -9.94
N SER A 217 -16.76 -6.76 -9.80
CA SER A 217 -16.62 -5.37 -10.25
C SER A 217 -15.48 -4.62 -9.57
N PHE A 218 -15.22 -4.87 -8.29
CA PHE A 218 -14.16 -4.20 -7.55
C PHE A 218 -12.76 -4.74 -7.90
N ILE A 219 -12.63 -6.04 -8.21
CA ILE A 219 -11.35 -6.59 -8.71
C ILE A 219 -11.07 -6.03 -10.09
N MET A 220 -12.05 -6.06 -11.00
CA MET A 220 -11.87 -5.58 -12.37
C MET A 220 -11.59 -4.08 -12.43
N LYS A 221 -12.25 -3.26 -11.59
CA LYS A 221 -11.91 -1.83 -11.48
C LYS A 221 -10.47 -1.61 -11.01
N GLY A 222 -9.98 -2.46 -10.11
CA GLY A 222 -8.58 -2.46 -9.71
C GLY A 222 -7.63 -2.83 -10.85
N VAL A 223 -8.00 -3.84 -11.65
CA VAL A 223 -7.24 -4.27 -12.85
C VAL A 223 -7.17 -3.12 -13.85
N GLU A 224 -8.29 -2.49 -14.20
CA GLU A 224 -8.37 -1.33 -15.09
C GLU A 224 -7.50 -0.16 -14.59
N THR A 225 -7.45 0.04 -13.27
CA THR A 225 -6.59 1.06 -12.66
C THR A 225 -5.11 0.75 -12.89
N ILE A 226 -4.68 -0.50 -12.74
CA ILE A 226 -3.30 -0.93 -13.02
C ILE A 226 -3.00 -0.79 -14.51
N GLU A 227 -3.88 -1.26 -15.39
CA GLU A 227 -3.75 -1.15 -16.85
C GLU A 227 -3.57 0.29 -17.32
N GLY A 228 -4.29 1.24 -16.70
CA GLY A 228 -4.15 2.66 -16.97
C GLY A 228 -2.74 3.22 -16.69
N LEU A 229 -1.99 2.58 -15.79
CA LEU A 229 -0.66 3.00 -15.34
C LEU A 229 0.49 2.21 -15.99
N THR A 230 0.22 1.03 -16.54
CA THR A 230 1.20 0.22 -17.28
C THR A 230 1.34 0.63 -18.73
#